data_AF-A0A534TTP1-F1
#
_entry.id   AF-A0A534TTP1-F1
#
_cell.length_a   1.000
_cell.length_b   1.000
_cell.length_c   1.000
_cell.angle_alpha   90.00
_cell.angle_beta   90.00
_cell.angle_gamma   90.00
#
_symmetry.space_group_name_H-M   'P 1'
#
loop_
_entity.id
_entity.type
_entity.pdbx_description
1 polymer ?
#
loop_
_entity_poly.entity_id
_entity_poly.type
_entity_poly.pdbx_seq_one_letter_code
_entity_poly.pdbx_strand_id
1 'polypeptide(L)' 'MSKPALNIGDLSTEERLRLIEELWDSLNEKPGTVPLTIAQREELDRRLDDLESSGPEGIPWEHVLQQIRSRSK' A
#
# COMPACT_ATOMS: atom_id res chain seq x y z
N MET A 1 -13.53 23.83 -19.65
CA MET A 1 -12.19 24.33 -19.25
C MET A 1 -11.28 23.11 -19.17
N SER A 2 -10.39 22.91 -20.15
CA SER A 2 -9.47 21.78 -20.16
C SER A 2 -8.41 21.99 -19.08
N LYS A 3 -8.28 21.08 -18.12
CA LYS A 3 -7.14 21.10 -17.18
C LYS A 3 -5.86 21.01 -18.03
N PRO A 4 -4.84 21.86 -17.81
CA PRO A 4 -3.56 21.67 -18.48
C PRO A 4 -3.05 20.26 -18.15
N ALA A 5 -2.57 19.54 -19.15
CA ALA A 5 -1.99 18.22 -18.94
C ALA A 5 -0.77 18.38 -18.01
N LEU A 6 -0.82 17.70 -16.86
CA LEU A 6 0.24 17.76 -15.86
C LEU A 6 1.46 17.02 -16.42
N ASN A 7 2.54 17.74 -16.72
CA ASN A 7 3.77 17.14 -17.25
C ASN A 7 4.64 16.63 -16.10
N ILE A 8 4.59 15.33 -15.85
CA ILE A 8 5.35 14.67 -14.78
C ILE A 8 6.87 14.81 -15.01
N GLY A 9 7.30 14.98 -16.26
CA GLY A 9 8.70 15.15 -16.64
C GLY A 9 9.37 16.37 -16.01
N ASP A 10 8.61 17.43 -15.78
CA ASP A 10 9.12 18.72 -15.28
C ASP A 10 9.23 18.75 -13.74
N LEU A 11 8.66 17.75 -13.06
CA LEU A 11 8.70 17.62 -11.61
C LEU A 11 10.05 17.05 -11.14
N SER A 12 10.59 17.62 -10.06
CA SER A 12 11.67 17.01 -9.29
C SER A 12 11.25 15.66 -8.70
N THR A 13 12.21 14.86 -8.25
CA THR A 13 11.93 13.56 -7.62
C THR A 13 11.01 13.71 -6.42
N GLU A 14 11.25 14.70 -5.56
CA GLU A 14 10.44 14.99 -4.38
C GLU A 14 8.99 15.38 -4.76
N GLU A 15 8.82 16.21 -5.78
CA GLU A 15 7.48 16.59 -6.26
C GLU A 15 6.73 15.41 -6.89
N ARG A 16 7.43 14.51 -7.58
CA ARG A 16 6.82 13.27 -8.10
C ARG A 16 6.37 12.36 -6.97
N LEU A 17 7.20 12.20 -5.93
CA LEU A 17 6.85 11.41 -4.75
C LEU A 17 5.63 11.99 -4.04
N ARG A 18 5.59 13.31 -3.85
CA ARG A 18 4.42 13.99 -3.24
C ARG A 18 3.17 13.84 -4.11
N LEU A 19 3.30 13.98 -5.43
CA LEU A 19 2.17 13.78 -6.33
C LEU A 19 1.65 12.33 -6.29
N ILE A 20 2.54 11.33 -6.16
CA ILE A 20 2.13 9.93 -5.99
C ILE A 20 1.33 9.77 -4.70
N GLU A 21 1.79 10.35 -3.60
CA GLU A 21 1.11 10.33 -2.30
C GLU A 21 -0.28 10.98 -2.39
N GLU A 22 -0.36 12.21 -2.92
CA GLU A 22 -1.62 12.94 -3.09
C GLU A 22 -2.62 12.17 -3.99
N LEU A 23 -2.13 11.57 -5.09
CA LEU A 23 -2.98 10.76 -5.95
C LEU A 23 -3.46 9.51 -5.23
N TRP A 24 -2.60 8.85 -4.45
CA TRP A 24 -2.95 7.67 -3.69
C TRP A 24 -4.02 7.98 -2.62
N ASP A 25 -3.87 9.09 -1.90
CA ASP A 25 -4.85 9.54 -0.91
C ASP A 25 -6.20 9.87 -1.57
N SER A 26 -6.19 10.50 -2.74
CA SER A 26 -7.43 10.82 -3.47
C SER A 26 -8.22 9.58 -3.88
N LEU A 27 -7.56 8.42 -4.08
CA LEU A 27 -8.22 7.14 -4.35
C LEU A 27 -8.87 6.57 -3.08
N ASN A 28 -8.26 6.82 -1.91
CA ASN A 28 -8.78 6.38 -0.61
C ASN A 28 -9.94 7.25 -0.10
N GLU A 29 -10.07 8.50 -0.55
CA GLU A 29 -11.19 9.39 -0.20
C GLU A 29 -12.55 8.91 -0.73
N LYS A 30 -12.53 8.12 -1.80
CA LYS A 30 -13.71 7.45 -2.36
C LYS A 30 -13.41 5.96 -2.41
N PRO A 31 -13.42 5.27 -1.26
CA PRO A 31 -13.25 3.84 -1.29
C PRO A 31 -14.47 3.30 -2.05
N GLY A 32 -14.26 2.91 -3.30
CA GLY A 32 -15.17 1.99 -3.95
C GLY A 32 -15.28 0.83 -2.99
N THR A 33 -16.45 0.63 -2.40
CA THR A 33 -16.65 -0.48 -1.48
C THR A 33 -16.39 -1.73 -2.28
N VAL A 34 -15.22 -2.34 -2.11
CA VAL A 34 -14.94 -3.65 -2.68
C VAL A 34 -15.88 -4.59 -1.94
N PRO A 35 -16.96 -5.07 -2.58
CA PRO A 35 -17.95 -5.85 -1.86
C PRO A 35 -17.30 -7.17 -1.48
N LEU A 36 -17.17 -7.39 -0.17
CA LEU A 36 -16.69 -8.66 0.34
C LEU A 36 -17.86 -9.64 0.40
N THR A 37 -17.62 -10.86 -0.05
CA THR A 37 -18.49 -11.99 0.29
C THR A 37 -18.47 -12.24 1.80
N ILE A 38 -19.49 -12.92 2.31
CA ILE A 38 -19.57 -13.29 3.74
C ILE A 38 -18.32 -14.09 4.14
N ALA A 39 -17.94 -15.09 3.33
CA ALA A 39 -16.76 -15.92 3.60
C ALA A 39 -15.44 -15.12 3.64
N GLN A 40 -15.29 -14.09 2.80
CA GLN A 40 -14.12 -13.22 2.84
C GLN A 40 -14.10 -12.35 4.11
N ARG A 41 -15.26 -11.87 4.57
CA ARG A 41 -15.35 -11.09 5.80
C ARG A 41 -14.99 -11.95 7.01
N GLU A 42 -15.58 -13.14 7.12
CA GLU A 42 -15.29 -14.08 8.22
C GLU A 42 -13.81 -14.46 8.27
N GLU A 43 -13.17 -14.66 7.11
CA GLU A 43 -11.73 -14.95 7.04
C GLU A 43 -10.87 -13.76 7.47
N LEU A 44 -11.27 -12.53 7.15
CA LEU A 44 -10.57 -11.33 7.61
C LEU A 44 -10.70 -11.14 9.12
N ASP A 45 -11.92 -11.31 9.66
CA ASP A 45 -12.18 -11.20 11.10
C ASP A 45 -11.33 -12.24 11.87
N ARG A 46 -11.31 -13.50 11.39
CA ARG A 46 -10.47 -14.57 11.97
C ARG A 46 -8.98 -14.22 11.98
N ARG A 47 -8.44 -13.69 10.87
CA ARG A 47 -7.02 -13.30 10.79
C ARG A 47 -6.68 -12.12 11.68
N LEU A 48 -7.63 -11.22 11.89
CA LEU A 48 -7.44 -10.08 12.77
C LEU A 48 -7.37 -10.55 14.23
N ASP A 49 -8.28 -11.44 14.64
CA ASP A 49 -8.25 -12.06 15.97
C ASP A 49 -6.95 -12.84 16.21
N ASP A 50 -6.49 -13.62 15.23
CA ASP A 50 -5.21 -14.34 15.29
C ASP A 50 -4.04 -13.36 15.50
N LEU A 51 -3.99 -12.26 14.73
CA LEU A 51 -2.95 -11.24 14.82
C LEU A 51 -2.95 -10.51 16.17
N GLU A 52 -4.13 -10.20 16.72
CA GLU A 52 -4.26 -9.57 18.03
C GLU A 52 -3.80 -10.48 19.17
N SER A 53 -4.02 -11.79 19.04
CA SER A 53 -3.62 -12.77 20.06
C SER A 53 -2.13 -13.16 20.01
N SER A 54 -1.60 -13.38 18.80
CA SER A 54 -0.22 -13.82 18.58
C SER A 54 0.78 -12.67 18.44
N GLY A 55 0.28 -11.45 18.21
CA GLY A 55 1.10 -10.30 17.84
C GLY A 55 1.59 -10.38 16.38
N PRO A 56 2.33 -9.36 15.90
CA PRO A 56 2.79 -9.32 14.53
C PRO A 56 3.78 -10.46 14.22
N GLU A 57 3.28 -11.49 13.53
CA GLU A 57 4.07 -12.53 12.89
C GLU A 57 4.68 -11.99 11.59
N GLY A 58 5.67 -11.11 11.74
CA GLY A 58 6.42 -10.53 10.63
C GLY A 58 7.88 -10.97 10.63
N ILE A 59 8.50 -10.99 9.45
CA ILE A 59 9.96 -11.01 9.35
C ILE A 59 10.45 -9.58 9.52
N PRO A 60 11.40 -9.29 10.42
CA PRO A 60 11.98 -7.96 10.56
C PRO A 60 12.47 -7.42 9.22
N TRP A 61 12.28 -6.12 8.97
CA TRP A 61 12.60 -5.49 7.69
C TRP A 61 14.06 -5.73 7.28
N GLU A 62 14.96 -5.72 8.25
CA GLU A 62 16.39 -5.95 8.08
C GLU A 62 16.68 -7.33 7.48
N HIS A 63 15.93 -8.36 7.91
CA HIS A 63 16.08 -9.72 7.43
C HIS A 63 15.57 -9.86 5.99
N VAL A 64 14.44 -9.23 5.66
CA VAL A 64 13.90 -9.21 4.29
C VAL A 64 14.88 -8.50 3.35
N LEU A 65 15.40 -7.34 3.76
CA LEU A 65 16.36 -6.57 2.99
C LEU A 65 17.66 -7.36 2.74
N GLN A 66 18.14 -8.08 3.76
CA GLN A 66 19.29 -8.96 3.63
C GLN A 66 19.05 -10.08 2.60
N GLN A 67 17.87 -10.72 2.62
CA GLN A 67 17.51 -11.77 1.67
C GLN A 67 17.39 -11.24 0.23
N ILE A 68 16.86 -10.04 0.03
CA ILE A 68 16.79 -9.42 -1.31
C ILE A 68 18.20 -9.16 -1.85
N ARG A 69 19.08 -8.59 -1.02
CA ARG A 69 20.46 -8.27 -1.41
C ARG A 69 21.29 -9.52 -1.71
N SER A 70 21.07 -10.63 -1.00
CA SER A 70 21.80 -11.88 -1.26
C SER A 70 21.39 -12.57 -2.57
N ARG A 71 20.17 -12.30 -3.09
CA ARG A 71 19.69 -12.84 -4.37
C ARG A 71 20.24 -12.12 -5.60
N SER A 72 20.74 -10.90 -5.44
CA SER A 72 21.32 -10.10 -6.53
C SER A 72 22.84 -10.31 -6.68
N LYS A 73 23.41 -11.32 -5.98
CA LYS A 73 24.83 -11.64 -5.99
C LYS A 73 25.10 -12.95 -6.71
#